data_AF-A0AAQ5BGU9-F1
#
_entry.id   AF-A0AAQ5BGU9-F1
#
_cell.length_a   1.000
_cell.length_b   1.000
_cell.length_c   1.000
_cell.angle_alpha   90.00
_cell.angle_beta   90.00
_cell.angle_gamma   90.00
#
_symmetry.space_group_name_H-M   'P 1'
#
loop_
_entity.id
_entity.type
_entity.pdbx_description
1 polymer ?
#
loop_
_entity_poly.entity_id
_entity_poly.type
_entity_poly.pdbx_seq_one_letter_code
_entity_poly.pdbx_strand_id
1 'polypeptide(L)'
;MKINATDADEPNTLNSKISYRIVSLEPAYPPVFYLNKDTGEIYTTSVTLDREEHSSYTLTVEARDGNGEVTDKPVKQAQVQIRILDVNDNIPVVENKVLEGMVEENQVNVEVTRIKVFDADEIGSDNWLANFTFASGNEGGYFHIETDAQTNEGIVTLIKDGPGVVAQACNPIPALWEAEEGGSRGQEFETSLANMVKPHLYY
;
A
#
# COMPACT_ATOMS: atom_id res chain seq x y z
N MET A 1 7.78 -2.83 20.96
CA MET A 1 9.03 -2.00 21.05
C MET A 1 9.24 -1.57 22.50
N LYS A 2 10.37 -0.96 22.88
CA LYS A 2 10.59 -0.49 24.27
C LYS A 2 11.34 0.84 24.34
N ILE A 3 11.01 1.64 25.34
CA ILE A 3 11.73 2.85 25.74
C ILE A 3 12.49 2.60 27.04
N ASN A 4 13.52 3.40 27.31
CA ASN A 4 14.25 3.36 28.57
C ASN A 4 14.53 4.77 29.10
N ALA A 5 14.67 4.86 30.42
CA ALA A 5 15.19 6.01 31.13
C ALA A 5 16.06 5.52 32.28
N THR A 6 16.90 6.41 32.82
CA THR A 6 17.81 6.12 33.92
C THR A 6 17.72 7.21 34.97
N ASP A 7 17.71 6.82 36.23
CA ASP A 7 17.79 7.71 37.39
C ASP A 7 19.11 7.46 38.14
N ALA A 8 19.73 8.52 38.66
CA ALA A 8 21.03 8.45 39.33
C ALA A 8 20.92 8.22 40.85
N ASP A 9 19.70 8.20 41.40
CA ASP A 9 19.43 7.94 42.81
C ASP A 9 19.72 6.49 43.21
N GLU A 10 19.71 6.23 44.53
CA GLU A 10 20.04 4.92 45.10
C GLU A 10 19.18 3.80 44.47
N PRO A 11 19.79 2.74 43.90
CA PRO A 11 19.07 1.72 43.15
C PRO A 11 18.10 0.93 44.04
N ASN A 12 16.97 0.50 43.47
CA ASN A 12 15.90 -0.24 44.16
C ASN A 12 15.22 0.56 45.30
N THR A 13 15.24 1.89 45.22
CA THR A 13 14.48 2.77 46.10
C THR A 13 13.30 3.39 45.34
N LEU A 14 12.39 4.03 46.06
CA LEU A 14 11.29 4.75 45.41
C LEU A 14 11.82 5.87 44.50
N ASN A 15 12.92 6.52 44.89
CA ASN A 15 13.49 7.64 44.15
C ASN A 15 14.14 7.19 42.84
N SER A 16 14.70 5.98 42.77
CA SER A 16 15.19 5.41 41.50
C SER A 16 14.14 4.63 40.71
N LYS A 17 12.91 4.50 41.23
CA LYS A 17 11.82 3.82 40.51
C LYS A 17 11.25 4.74 39.45
N ILE A 18 11.38 4.33 38.19
CA ILE A 18 10.86 5.07 37.04
C ILE A 18 9.47 4.56 36.66
N SER A 19 8.55 5.49 36.43
CA SER A 19 7.22 5.23 35.87
C SER A 19 7.07 5.96 34.54
N TYR A 20 6.76 5.20 33.48
CA TYR A 20 6.53 5.72 32.13
C TYR A 20 5.07 6.06 31.89
N ARG A 21 4.82 7.10 31.09
CA ARG A 21 3.46 7.50 30.69
C ARG A 21 3.43 8.12 29.30
N ILE A 22 2.37 7.84 28.55
CA ILE A 22 2.06 8.55 27.31
C ILE A 22 1.40 9.89 27.67
N VAL A 23 2.03 10.99 27.25
CA VAL A 23 1.54 12.37 27.41
C VAL A 23 0.61 12.73 26.28
N SER A 24 1.02 12.44 25.05
CA SER A 24 0.21 12.65 23.85
C SER A 24 0.51 11.58 22.80
N LEU A 25 -0.46 11.38 21.92
CA LEU A 25 -0.40 10.51 20.76
C LEU A 25 -0.97 11.31 19.57
N GLU A 26 -0.29 11.28 18.44
CA GLU A 26 -0.73 11.91 17.20
C GLU A 26 -0.70 10.87 16.08
N PRO A 27 -1.85 10.57 15.43
CA PRO A 27 -3.20 11.02 15.75
C PRO A 27 -3.73 10.48 17.09
N ALA A 28 -4.50 11.28 17.84
CA ALA A 28 -4.87 11.00 19.23
C ALA A 28 -5.94 9.90 19.40
N TYR A 29 -6.73 9.64 18.37
CA TYR A 29 -7.80 8.65 18.38
C TYR A 29 -7.79 7.87 17.06
N PRO A 30 -8.01 6.54 17.09
CA PRO A 30 -8.18 5.70 18.28
C PRO A 30 -6.87 5.45 19.06
N PRO A 31 -6.93 5.12 20.37
CA PRO A 31 -5.75 4.76 21.14
C PRO A 31 -5.25 3.36 20.74
N VAL A 32 -4.32 3.33 19.79
CA VAL A 32 -3.77 2.09 19.22
C VAL A 32 -2.54 1.54 19.97
N PHE A 33 -1.96 2.32 20.90
CA PHE A 33 -0.79 1.92 21.68
C PHE A 33 -1.02 1.95 23.18
N TYR A 34 -0.45 0.95 23.86
CA TYR A 34 -0.37 0.83 25.30
C TYR A 34 1.11 0.85 25.74
N LEU A 35 1.44 1.67 26.73
CA LEU A 35 2.77 1.74 27.34
C LEU A 35 2.72 1.14 28.75
N ASN A 36 3.51 0.10 28.97
CA ASN A 36 3.69 -0.46 30.31
C ASN A 36 4.51 0.52 31.16
N LYS A 37 3.89 1.04 32.21
CA LYS A 37 4.48 2.06 33.08
C LYS A 37 5.74 1.59 33.82
N ASP A 38 5.87 0.31 34.10
CA ASP A 38 6.98 -0.22 34.91
C ASP A 38 8.14 -0.72 34.01
N THR A 39 7.84 -1.24 32.82
CA THR A 39 8.86 -1.83 31.92
C THR A 39 9.29 -0.94 30.75
N GLY A 40 8.48 0.06 30.39
CA GLY A 40 8.71 0.89 29.20
C GLY A 40 8.39 0.19 27.88
N GLU A 41 7.75 -1.00 27.92
CA GLU A 41 7.35 -1.72 26.72
C GLU A 41 6.08 -1.11 26.11
N ILE A 42 6.11 -0.90 24.79
CA ILE A 42 4.98 -0.42 24.02
C ILE A 42 4.38 -1.60 23.24
N TYR A 43 3.09 -1.80 23.44
CA TYR A 43 2.25 -2.81 22.81
C TYR A 43 1.16 -2.16 21.97
N THR A 44 0.66 -2.88 20.98
CA THR A 44 -0.58 -2.54 20.30
C THR A 44 -1.77 -2.86 21.21
N THR A 45 -2.86 -2.11 21.07
CA THR A 45 -4.11 -2.41 21.76
C THR A 45 -4.94 -3.42 20.95
N SER A 46 -6.20 -3.65 21.34
CA SER A 46 -7.14 -4.46 20.57
C SER A 46 -7.65 -3.76 19.31
N VAL A 47 -7.33 -2.47 19.12
CA VAL A 47 -7.66 -1.74 17.89
C VAL A 47 -6.65 -2.14 16.82
N THR A 48 -7.14 -2.53 15.65
CA THR A 48 -6.31 -2.88 14.50
C THR A 48 -5.59 -1.65 13.98
N LEU A 49 -4.34 -1.83 13.58
CA LEU A 49 -3.58 -0.80 12.87
C LEU A 49 -3.84 -0.95 11.38
N ASP A 50 -4.10 0.18 10.73
CA ASP A 50 -4.37 0.30 9.31
C ASP A 50 -3.42 1.38 8.77
N ARG A 51 -2.56 1.01 7.81
CA ARG A 51 -1.52 1.91 7.30
C ARG A 51 -2.14 2.93 6.34
N GLU A 52 -3.15 2.53 5.59
CA GLU A 52 -3.92 3.34 4.66
C GLU A 52 -4.70 4.43 5.42
N GLU A 53 -5.15 4.14 6.64
CA GLU A 53 -5.68 5.14 7.57
C GLU A 53 -4.55 6.02 8.13
N HIS A 54 -3.54 5.42 8.76
CA HIS A 54 -2.45 6.13 9.44
C HIS A 54 -1.09 5.42 9.30
N SER A 55 -0.25 5.91 8.38
CA SER A 55 1.07 5.33 8.11
C SER A 55 2.14 5.60 9.19
N SER A 56 1.90 6.56 10.08
CA SER A 56 2.82 6.86 11.18
C SER A 56 2.11 7.48 12.37
N TYR A 57 2.70 7.24 13.55
CA TYR A 57 2.26 7.81 14.82
C TYR A 57 3.42 8.46 15.55
N THR A 58 3.15 9.58 16.20
CA THR A 58 4.10 10.25 17.10
C THR A 58 3.58 10.20 18.53
N LEU A 59 4.35 9.58 19.42
CA LEU A 59 4.05 9.52 20.85
C LEU A 59 4.98 10.48 21.58
N THR A 60 4.42 11.32 22.45
CA THR A 60 5.21 12.00 23.48
C THR A 60 5.10 11.19 24.76
N VAL A 61 6.22 10.69 25.25
CA VAL A 61 6.30 9.90 26.48
C VAL A 61 7.06 10.67 27.54
N GLU A 62 6.67 10.49 28.80
CA GLU A 62 7.39 11.02 29.95
C GLU A 62 7.85 9.89 30.87
N ALA A 63 8.95 10.13 31.56
CA ALA A 63 9.48 9.27 32.62
C ALA A 63 9.51 10.07 33.93
N ARG A 64 8.92 9.50 34.99
CA ARG A 64 8.88 10.12 36.33
C ARG A 64 9.55 9.21 37.34
N ASP A 65 10.35 9.79 38.22
CA ASP A 65 10.89 9.15 39.42
C ASP A 65 9.82 9.04 40.52
N GLY A 66 10.10 8.27 41.57
CA GLY A 66 9.23 8.21 42.74
C GLY A 66 8.04 7.24 42.60
N ASN A 67 6.89 7.67 43.13
CA ASN A 67 5.63 6.92 43.11
C ASN A 67 4.90 6.99 41.76
N GLY A 68 5.45 7.70 40.77
CA GLY A 68 4.80 7.93 39.47
C GLY A 68 3.60 8.87 39.54
N GLU A 69 3.48 9.68 40.60
CA GLU A 69 2.38 10.63 40.77
C GLU A 69 2.49 11.80 39.77
N VAL A 70 1.34 12.11 39.18
CA VAL A 70 1.23 13.20 38.22
C VAL A 70 1.14 14.49 39.01
N THR A 71 2.24 15.26 38.98
CA THR A 71 2.35 16.57 39.63
C THR A 71 2.70 17.65 38.59
N ASP A 72 2.49 18.91 38.94
CA ASP A 72 2.86 20.07 38.12
C ASP A 72 4.39 20.27 37.98
N LYS A 73 5.19 19.37 38.57
CA LYS A 73 6.65 19.41 38.44
C LYS A 73 7.04 19.14 36.98
N PRO A 74 8.04 19.87 36.45
CA PRO A 74 8.56 19.60 35.12
C PRO A 74 9.24 18.23 35.11
N VAL A 75 8.87 17.40 34.13
CA VAL A 75 9.44 16.06 33.92
C VAL A 75 10.09 15.96 32.54
N LYS A 76 11.01 15.01 32.40
CA LYS A 76 11.68 14.78 31.12
C LYS A 76 10.74 14.03 30.18
N GLN A 77 10.64 14.52 28.96
CA GLN A 77 9.83 13.96 27.89
C GLN A 77 10.71 13.58 26.70
N ALA A 78 10.27 12.58 25.94
CA ALA A 78 10.88 12.14 24.71
C ALA A 78 9.79 11.89 23.65
N GLN A 79 10.16 12.04 22.38
CA GLN A 79 9.30 11.67 21.26
C GLN A 79 9.68 10.30 20.71
N VAL A 80 8.67 9.48 20.43
CA VAL A 80 8.79 8.18 19.79
C VAL A 80 8.01 8.22 18.49
N GLN A 81 8.70 8.04 17.37
CA GLN A 81 8.07 7.93 16.06
C GLN A 81 7.91 6.45 15.72
N ILE A 82 6.67 6.05 15.43
CA ILE A 82 6.31 4.70 15.05
C ILE A 82 5.84 4.72 13.60
N ARG A 83 6.54 4.00 12.73
CA ARG A 83 6.12 3.78 11.35
C ARG A 83 5.34 2.47 11.28
N ILE A 84 4.16 2.52 10.67
CA ILE A 84 3.36 1.32 10.39
C ILE A 84 3.91 0.68 9.12
N LEU A 85 4.08 -0.64 9.14
CA LEU A 85 4.53 -1.40 7.98
C LEU A 85 3.34 -1.75 7.10
N ASP A 86 3.56 -1.64 5.80
CA ASP A 86 2.59 -1.98 4.77
C ASP A 86 2.39 -3.49 4.63
N VAL A 87 1.18 -3.89 4.27
CA VAL A 87 0.80 -5.25 3.90
C VAL A 87 -0.06 -5.16 2.64
N ASN A 88 0.01 -6.16 1.77
CA ASN A 88 -0.83 -6.19 0.57
C ASN A 88 -2.26 -6.62 0.94
N ASP A 89 -3.10 -5.65 1.32
CA ASP A 89 -4.51 -5.85 1.64
C ASP A 89 -5.47 -4.99 0.81
N ASN A 90 -4.96 -4.17 -0.11
CA ASN A 90 -5.77 -3.44 -1.08
C ASN A 90 -5.61 -4.02 -2.49
N ILE A 91 -6.75 -4.35 -3.10
CA ILE A 91 -6.78 -4.82 -4.48
C ILE A 91 -6.68 -3.62 -5.41
N PRO A 92 -5.69 -3.58 -6.33
CA PRO A 92 -5.66 -2.55 -7.36
C PRO A 92 -6.97 -2.41 -8.15
N VAL A 93 -7.25 -1.23 -8.66
CA VAL A 93 -8.49 -0.92 -9.41
C VAL A 93 -8.15 -0.14 -10.67
N VAL A 94 -8.63 -0.61 -11.82
CA VAL A 94 -8.48 0.10 -13.10
C VAL A 94 -9.32 1.38 -13.06
N GLU A 95 -8.68 2.52 -13.27
CA GLU A 95 -9.34 3.84 -13.26
C GLU A 95 -9.86 4.27 -14.63
N ASN A 96 -9.37 3.67 -15.72
CA ASN A 96 -9.81 4.03 -17.08
C ASN A 96 -11.30 3.75 -17.26
N LYS A 97 -12.08 4.82 -17.51
CA LYS A 97 -13.50 4.70 -17.87
C LYS A 97 -13.73 4.06 -19.24
N VAL A 98 -12.76 4.21 -20.13
CA VAL A 98 -12.76 3.70 -21.50
C VAL A 98 -11.33 3.24 -21.81
N LEU A 99 -11.18 2.02 -22.28
CA LEU A 99 -9.91 1.46 -22.75
C LEU A 99 -9.97 1.33 -24.28
N GLU A 100 -9.44 2.31 -24.98
CA GLU A 100 -9.36 2.28 -26.44
C GLU A 100 -7.90 2.43 -26.87
N GLY A 101 -7.51 1.64 -27.87
CA GLY A 101 -6.19 1.66 -28.47
C GLY A 101 -6.29 1.80 -29.99
N MET A 102 -5.55 2.76 -30.53
CA MET A 102 -5.51 2.99 -31.97
C MET A 102 -4.07 2.93 -32.45
N VAL A 103 -3.82 2.08 -33.44
CA VAL A 103 -2.52 1.97 -34.11
C VAL A 103 -2.74 2.04 -35.61
N GLU A 104 -1.80 2.70 -36.29
CA GLU A 104 -1.80 2.74 -37.75
C GLU A 104 -1.27 1.41 -38.30
N GLU A 105 -1.69 1.05 -39.51
CA GLU A 105 -1.17 -0.14 -40.19
C GLU A 105 0.34 -0.01 -40.46
N ASN A 106 1.04 -1.15 -40.48
CA ASN A 106 2.48 -1.22 -40.77
C ASN A 106 3.37 -0.55 -39.70
N GLN A 107 2.88 -0.44 -38.46
CA GLN A 107 3.65 0.03 -37.31
C GLN A 107 4.01 -1.11 -36.37
N VAL A 108 5.20 -1.02 -35.77
CA VAL A 108 5.70 -1.95 -34.75
C VAL A 108 6.45 -1.15 -33.69
N ASN A 109 6.43 -1.62 -32.45
CA ASN A 109 6.98 -0.97 -31.27
C ASN A 109 6.32 0.38 -30.99
N VAL A 110 5.01 0.45 -31.21
CA VAL A 110 4.19 1.63 -30.91
C VAL A 110 3.30 1.34 -29.71
N GLU A 111 3.17 2.35 -28.84
CA GLU A 111 2.24 2.32 -27.72
C GLU A 111 0.80 2.32 -28.26
N VAL A 112 0.02 1.33 -27.84
CA VAL A 112 -1.38 1.15 -28.22
C VAL A 112 -2.28 1.92 -27.26
N THR A 113 -2.06 1.74 -25.96
CA THR A 113 -2.85 2.35 -24.88
C THR A 113 -2.14 2.19 -23.54
N ARG A 114 -2.64 2.88 -22.52
CA ARG A 114 -2.18 2.81 -21.13
C ARG A 114 -3.32 2.45 -20.19
N ILE A 115 -3.11 1.43 -19.37
CA ILE A 115 -4.04 0.97 -18.35
C ILE A 115 -3.61 1.56 -17.01
N LYS A 116 -4.29 2.61 -16.58
CA LYS A 116 -4.08 3.26 -15.30
C LYS A 116 -4.77 2.49 -14.18
N VAL A 117 -4.00 2.18 -13.16
CA VAL A 117 -4.42 1.42 -11.99
C VAL A 117 -4.18 2.24 -10.73
N PHE A 118 -5.13 2.20 -9.81
CA PHE A 118 -5.03 2.75 -8.47
C PHE A 118 -4.92 1.61 -7.46
N ASP A 119 -3.91 1.67 -6.60
CA ASP A 119 -3.76 0.81 -5.43
C ASP A 119 -3.48 1.72 -4.23
N ALA A 120 -4.11 1.42 -3.09
CA ALA A 120 -3.98 2.18 -1.86
C ALA A 120 -2.74 1.80 -1.03
N ASP A 121 -2.12 0.64 -1.30
CA ASP A 121 -0.91 0.14 -0.63
C ASP A 121 0.30 1.10 -0.79
N GLU A 122 1.42 0.81 -0.14
CA GLU A 122 2.59 1.70 -0.13
C GLU A 122 3.17 1.94 -1.54
N ILE A 123 3.01 3.18 -2.05
CA ILE A 123 3.49 3.59 -3.37
C ILE A 123 4.97 3.24 -3.58
N GLY A 124 5.27 2.55 -4.68
CA GLY A 124 6.60 2.11 -5.05
C GLY A 124 7.04 0.80 -4.41
N SER A 125 6.21 0.18 -3.57
CA SER A 125 6.40 -1.19 -3.08
C SER A 125 5.87 -2.22 -4.09
N ASP A 126 6.25 -3.49 -3.89
CA ASP A 126 5.68 -4.62 -4.64
C ASP A 126 4.19 -4.86 -4.32
N ASN A 127 3.69 -4.32 -3.19
CA ASN A 127 2.28 -4.43 -2.83
C ASN A 127 1.43 -3.52 -3.73
N TRP A 128 1.95 -2.32 -4.04
CA TRP A 128 1.31 -1.33 -4.90
C TRP A 128 1.51 -1.59 -6.41
N LEU A 129 2.61 -2.25 -6.79
CA LEU A 129 3.00 -2.39 -8.20
C LEU A 129 2.08 -3.39 -8.92
N ALA A 130 1.32 -2.89 -9.90
CA ALA A 130 0.39 -3.69 -10.67
C ALA A 130 1.11 -4.74 -11.53
N ASN A 131 0.54 -5.94 -11.57
CA ASN A 131 0.96 -7.00 -12.48
C ASN A 131 -0.17 -7.32 -13.46
N PHE A 132 0.14 -7.28 -14.76
CA PHE A 132 -0.83 -7.53 -15.82
C PHE A 132 -0.53 -8.81 -16.58
N THR A 133 -1.60 -9.55 -16.89
CA THR A 133 -1.54 -10.72 -17.77
C THR A 133 -2.64 -10.66 -18.81
N PHE A 134 -2.37 -11.26 -19.98
CA PHE A 134 -3.38 -11.43 -21.01
C PHE A 134 -4.19 -12.69 -20.72
N ALA A 135 -5.47 -12.53 -20.36
CA ALA A 135 -6.36 -13.69 -20.19
C ALA A 135 -6.69 -14.37 -21.53
N SER A 136 -6.84 -13.60 -22.61
CA SER A 136 -7.13 -14.06 -23.98
C SER A 136 -6.90 -12.94 -25.00
N GLY A 137 -6.98 -13.24 -26.30
CA GLY A 137 -6.94 -12.25 -27.39
C GLY A 137 -5.54 -11.86 -27.87
N ASN A 138 -4.50 -12.48 -27.29
CA ASN A 138 -3.10 -12.28 -27.66
C ASN A 138 -2.40 -13.61 -28.01
N GLU A 139 -3.13 -14.62 -28.48
CA GLU A 139 -2.59 -15.94 -28.83
C GLU A 139 -1.56 -15.86 -29.97
N GLY A 140 -1.68 -14.86 -30.84
CA GLY A 140 -0.70 -14.56 -31.89
C GLY A 140 0.56 -13.84 -31.40
N GLY A 141 0.59 -13.39 -30.14
CA GLY A 141 1.69 -12.60 -29.57
C GLY A 141 1.94 -11.30 -30.32
N TYR A 142 0.87 -10.56 -30.63
CA TYR A 142 0.94 -9.25 -31.29
C TYR A 142 1.22 -8.13 -30.29
N PHE A 143 0.81 -8.31 -29.04
CA PHE A 143 0.91 -7.31 -27.99
C PHE A 143 1.89 -7.74 -26.90
N HIS A 144 2.57 -6.76 -26.33
CA HIS A 144 3.33 -6.87 -25.09
C HIS A 144 2.72 -5.91 -24.07
N ILE A 145 2.73 -6.28 -22.79
CA ILE A 145 2.33 -5.40 -21.71
C ILE A 145 3.45 -5.39 -20.66
N GLU A 146 3.80 -4.19 -20.23
CA GLU A 146 4.74 -3.95 -19.14
C GLU A 146 4.16 -2.91 -18.18
N THR A 147 4.49 -3.01 -16.89
CA THR A 147 4.07 -2.01 -15.90
C THR A 147 5.13 -0.91 -15.79
N ASP A 148 4.73 0.34 -15.95
CA ASP A 148 5.56 1.49 -15.60
C ASP A 148 5.59 1.66 -14.08
N ALA A 149 6.73 1.35 -13.46
CA ALA A 149 6.91 1.41 -12.02
C ALA A 149 6.82 2.83 -11.42
N GLN A 150 6.86 3.89 -12.24
CA GLN A 150 6.69 5.27 -11.75
C GLN A 150 5.23 5.69 -11.69
N THR A 151 4.41 5.24 -12.63
CA THR A 151 3.00 5.67 -12.79
C THR A 151 2.00 4.58 -12.42
N ASN A 152 2.44 3.34 -12.22
CA ASN A 152 1.62 2.14 -12.08
C ASN A 152 0.70 1.86 -13.28
N GLU A 153 1.10 2.33 -14.46
CA GLU A 153 0.34 2.14 -15.69
C GLU A 153 0.82 0.88 -16.44
N GLY A 154 -0.12 0.06 -16.90
CA GLY A 154 0.16 -1.01 -17.86
C GLY A 154 0.30 -0.45 -19.27
N ILE A 155 1.51 -0.41 -19.80
CA ILE A 155 1.81 0.06 -21.15
C ILE A 155 1.64 -1.10 -22.13
N VAL A 156 0.63 -1.00 -23.00
CA VAL A 156 0.40 -1.99 -24.06
C VAL A 156 1.11 -1.54 -25.32
N THR A 157 2.02 -2.38 -25.83
CA THR A 157 2.83 -2.10 -27.02
C THR A 157 2.55 -3.14 -28.11
N LEU A 158 2.43 -2.69 -29.36
CA LEU A 158 2.34 -3.57 -30.52
C LEU A 158 3.75 -4.06 -30.90
N ILE A 159 4.01 -5.36 -30.86
CA ILE A 159 5.33 -5.96 -31.12
C ILE A 159 5.42 -6.73 -32.44
N LYS A 160 4.30 -6.89 -33.15
CA LYS A 160 4.25 -7.48 -34.50
C LYS A 160 3.33 -6.68 -35.40
N ASP A 161 3.73 -6.57 -36.66
CA ASP A 161 2.91 -5.97 -37.71
C ASP A 161 1.78 -6.93 -38.13
N GLY A 162 0.63 -6.37 -38.48
CA GLY A 162 -0.55 -7.10 -38.95
C GLY A 162 -1.56 -6.16 -39.62
N PRO A 163 -2.36 -6.66 -40.59
CA PRO A 163 -3.35 -5.84 -41.28
C PRO A 163 -4.50 -5.41 -40.34
N GLY A 164 -4.87 -4.13 -40.38
CA GLY A 164 -6.10 -3.59 -39.77
C GLY A 164 -6.23 -3.69 -38.25
N VAL A 165 -5.18 -3.41 -37.47
CA VAL A 165 -5.25 -3.50 -36.01
C VAL A 165 -5.92 -2.25 -35.41
N VAL A 166 -7.24 -2.26 -35.28
CA VAL A 166 -7.95 -1.39 -34.33
C VAL A 166 -8.22 -2.21 -33.06
N ALA A 167 -7.62 -1.81 -31.93
CA ALA A 167 -7.78 -2.48 -30.65
C ALA A 167 -8.83 -1.75 -29.81
N GLN A 168 -10.09 -2.14 -29.92
CA GLN A 168 -11.14 -1.64 -29.05
C GLN A 168 -11.30 -2.59 -27.86
N ALA A 169 -10.75 -2.25 -26.69
CA ALA A 169 -11.03 -3.01 -25.48
C ALA A 169 -12.41 -2.58 -24.96
N CYS A 170 -13.37 -3.49 -24.96
CA CYS A 170 -14.66 -3.21 -24.34
C CYS A 170 -14.47 -3.14 -22.81
N ASN A 171 -15.18 -2.21 -22.16
CA ASN A 171 -15.13 -1.87 -20.73
C ASN A 171 -14.52 -2.97 -19.82
N PRO A 172 -13.61 -2.61 -18.89
CA PRO A 172 -13.16 -3.57 -17.90
C PRO A 172 -14.38 -4.14 -17.18
N ILE A 173 -14.57 -5.46 -17.32
CA ILE A 173 -15.47 -6.19 -16.45
C ILE A 173 -14.85 -6.02 -15.06
N PRO A 174 -15.55 -5.42 -14.07
CA PRO A 174 -15.04 -5.40 -12.72
C PRO A 174 -14.80 -6.87 -12.32
N ALA A 175 -13.57 -7.19 -11.95
CA ALA A 175 -13.09 -8.53 -11.64
C ALA A 175 -14.18 -9.32 -10.90
N LEU A 176 -14.64 -10.42 -11.52
CA LEU A 176 -15.63 -11.29 -10.92
C LEU A 176 -14.88 -12.18 -9.92
N TRP A 177 -15.28 -12.10 -8.66
CA TRP A 177 -14.67 -12.74 -7.49
C TRP A 177 -14.40 -14.24 -7.63
N GLU A 178 -13.24 -14.67 -7.13
CA GLU A 178 -13.07 -15.93 -6.38
C GLU A 178 -11.92 -15.75 -5.38
N ALA A 179 -12.27 -15.46 -4.12
CA ALA A 179 -11.32 -15.53 -3.01
C ALA A 179 -11.24 -16.99 -2.54
N GLU A 180 -10.17 -17.71 -2.91
CA GLU A 180 -9.82 -18.94 -2.18
C GLU A 180 -9.14 -18.55 -0.86
N GLU A 181 -9.72 -19.01 0.25
CA GLU A 181 -9.13 -18.87 1.58
C GLU A 181 -7.73 -19.52 1.62
N GLY A 182 -6.69 -18.70 1.74
CA GLY A 182 -5.38 -19.20 2.18
C GLY A 182 -4.16 -18.50 1.61
N GLY A 183 -3.75 -17.41 2.26
CA GLY A 183 -2.34 -17.06 2.44
C GLY A 183 -1.54 -16.56 1.23
N SER A 184 -1.13 -15.28 1.29
CA SER A 184 0.13 -14.77 0.74
C SER A 184 0.45 -15.17 -0.72
N ARG A 185 -0.52 -15.14 -1.61
CA ARG A 185 -0.27 -15.18 -3.05
C ARG A 185 -0.80 -13.90 -3.66
N GLY A 186 0.09 -13.25 -4.43
CA GLY A 186 -0.10 -11.92 -4.99
C GLY A 186 -1.47 -11.75 -5.62
N GLN A 187 -2.03 -10.57 -5.44
CA GLN A 187 -3.31 -10.22 -6.01
C GLN A 187 -3.11 -10.01 -7.51
N GLU A 188 -3.62 -10.95 -8.31
CA GLU A 188 -3.49 -10.94 -9.77
C GLU A 188 -4.73 -10.31 -10.42
N PHE A 189 -4.51 -9.47 -11.42
CA PHE A 189 -5.58 -8.94 -12.26
C PHE A 189 -5.76 -9.82 -13.49
N GLU A 190 -6.92 -10.46 -13.60
CA GLU A 190 -7.38 -11.00 -14.88
C GLU A 190 -8.12 -9.89 -15.65
N THR A 191 -7.44 -9.28 -16.62
CA THR A 191 -8.11 -8.40 -17.59
C THR A 191 -8.49 -9.24 -18.81
N SER A 192 -9.80 -9.39 -19.07
CA SER A 192 -10.27 -9.98 -20.31
C SER A 192 -10.28 -8.92 -21.41
N LEU A 193 -9.26 -8.89 -22.26
CA LEU A 193 -9.28 -8.13 -23.52
C LEU A 193 -10.12 -8.88 -24.57
N ALA A 194 -11.40 -9.07 -24.29
CA ALA A 194 -12.32 -9.71 -25.22
C ALA A 194 -12.74 -8.71 -26.32
N ASN A 195 -12.47 -9.08 -27.59
CA ASN A 195 -12.66 -8.34 -28.84
C ASN A 195 -11.53 -7.38 -29.27
N MET A 196 -10.28 -7.84 -29.29
CA MET A 196 -9.27 -7.22 -30.16
C MET A 196 -9.46 -7.73 -31.60
N VAL A 197 -9.52 -6.80 -32.55
CA VAL A 197 -9.65 -6.98 -34.02
C VAL A 197 -11.10 -7.05 -34.54
N LYS A 198 -11.59 -5.90 -35.02
CA LYS A 198 -12.47 -5.85 -36.19
C LYS A 198 -11.72 -5.11 -37.30
N PRO A 199 -11.48 -5.72 -38.48
CA PRO A 199 -10.95 -4.96 -39.60
C PRO A 199 -11.97 -3.88 -39.99
N HIS A 200 -11.63 -2.61 -39.80
CA HIS A 200 -12.34 -1.55 -40.50
C HIS A 200 -11.89 -1.59 -41.96
N LEU A 201 -12.67 -2.31 -42.77
CA LEU A 201 -12.63 -2.22 -44.22
C LEU A 201 -13.08 -0.81 -44.61
N TYR A 202 -12.14 0.11 -44.78
CA TYR A 202 -12.39 1.30 -45.59
C TYR A 202 -12.41 0.84 -47.06
N TYR A 203 -13.61 0.76 -47.62
CA TYR A 203 -13.83 0.62 -49.07
C TYR A 203 -13.45 1.89 -49.81
#